data_AF-A0A9W7Y7N8-F1
#
_entry.id   AF-A0A9W7Y7N8-F1
#
_cell.length_a   1.000
_cell.length_b   1.000
_cell.length_c   1.000
_cell.angle_alpha   90.00
_cell.angle_beta   90.00
_cell.angle_gamma   90.00
#
_symmetry.space_group_name_H-M   'P 1'
#
loop_
_entity.id
_entity.type
_entity.pdbx_description
1 polymer ?
#
loop_
_entity_poly.entity_id
_entity_poly.type
_entity_poly.pdbx_seq_one_letter_code
_entity_poly.pdbx_strand_id
1 'polypeptide(L)'
;MPRNSQLLVRDITSGALGRLDIAVIHGSADIRSVSVSSMRVAMGDGAICARNISAVKDAEFVSIRGTIELRNCTVAKTLSTKTKYADIDIHKVKAPRVDIEGGTRPTKAGLIEADSFRVHSNSGSVTIECSVADLKIATRSGPIHGIWNVSRSIDIYAASAIIKGASKGLTVDQIRPKELEAVRGFAFDRPIFIHATNVSSSSLVIEPDMNPENRDTAIVIAEVSAQKSDIYEKCEITAQVNSHGEYDFHVNSNWSLWSMAMVRCRFVVRLPLAVSRSHPGIRAELSNSNIDIGQLTNIEFDHIDIKAQNAPLTFNGIRAGYLRAATTNCEVRVTNATIGTVLDIKTSNARIALTTVRGDRISAKTTNSSIVLQSVAGQAVNAETNNAKLHCDDVTASELHLQTHNSTIVSNKIKADHLYLVTANAKIEGIWEIKHMLDISTTNSKVDGYILLSDPMARANMRIRTTNARIKMRLPANSFSGGFDARTSNRPATVEYRDKKTAVSLPPLQFVVNDRHYKRGFLGNVAQSRHEFSASTSNSAIDIEFV
;
A
#
# COMPACT_ATOMS: atom_id res chain seq x y z
N MET A 1 -10.89 62.19 10.26
CA MET A 1 -11.40 62.93 9.08
C MET A 1 -12.92 62.75 9.05
N PRO A 2 -13.69 63.70 8.50
CA PRO A 2 -15.11 63.49 8.19
C PRO A 2 -15.34 62.25 7.31
N ARG A 3 -16.53 61.62 7.37
CA ARG A 3 -16.82 60.34 6.68
C ARG A 3 -16.59 60.35 5.17
N ASN A 4 -16.71 61.51 4.52
CA ASN A 4 -16.57 61.64 3.06
C ASN A 4 -15.23 62.24 2.65
N SER A 5 -14.27 62.33 3.57
CA SER A 5 -12.95 62.87 3.27
C SER A 5 -12.03 61.79 2.68
N GLN A 6 -11.13 62.21 1.80
CA GLN A 6 -10.12 61.37 1.19
C GLN A 6 -8.73 61.88 1.57
N LEU A 7 -7.88 60.98 2.04
CA LEU A 7 -6.44 61.20 2.21
C LEU A 7 -5.73 60.65 0.97
N LEU A 8 -5.08 61.51 0.20
CA LEU A 8 -4.26 61.13 -0.94
C LEU A 8 -2.77 61.17 -0.56
N VAL A 9 -2.09 60.04 -0.65
CA VAL A 9 -0.64 59.92 -0.47
C VAL A 9 -0.05 59.38 -1.76
N ARG A 10 0.81 60.15 -2.43
CA ARG A 10 1.36 59.75 -3.73
C ARG A 10 2.81 60.15 -3.94
N ASP A 11 3.46 59.43 -4.84
CA ASP A 11 4.76 59.76 -5.43
C ASP A 11 5.90 59.89 -4.40
N ILE A 12 5.84 59.07 -3.34
CA ILE A 12 6.93 58.92 -2.37
C ILE A 12 7.89 57.88 -2.93
N THR A 13 8.92 58.32 -3.64
CA THR A 13 9.87 57.42 -4.33
C THR A 13 11.23 57.32 -3.64
N SER A 14 11.48 58.14 -2.60
CA SER A 14 12.77 58.13 -1.91
C SER A 14 12.87 56.96 -0.94
N GLY A 15 13.84 56.06 -1.15
CA GLY A 15 14.20 55.02 -0.17
C GLY A 15 14.64 55.56 1.20
N ALA A 16 14.76 56.88 1.36
CA ALA A 16 15.04 57.58 2.61
C ALA A 16 13.90 57.49 3.63
N LEU A 17 12.65 57.27 3.21
CA LEU A 17 11.54 57.16 4.15
C LEU A 17 11.54 55.77 4.80
N GLY A 18 12.10 55.69 6.01
CA GLY A 18 12.21 54.44 6.76
C GLY A 18 10.85 53.80 7.08
N ARG A 19 9.83 54.60 7.36
CA ARG A 19 8.50 54.09 7.71
C ARG A 19 7.40 55.09 7.38
N LEU A 20 6.28 54.56 6.84
CA LEU A 20 5.04 55.30 6.66
C LEU A 20 3.93 54.65 7.48
N ASP A 21 3.43 55.36 8.48
CA ASP A 21 2.27 54.95 9.28
C ASP A 21 1.10 55.90 9.00
N ILE A 22 -0.05 55.36 8.58
CA ILE A 22 -1.28 56.11 8.32
C ILE A 22 -2.39 55.54 9.19
N ALA A 23 -3.12 56.40 9.90
CA ALA A 23 -4.30 56.02 10.66
C ALA A 23 -5.47 56.95 10.31
N VAL A 24 -6.57 56.37 9.84
CA VAL A 24 -7.80 57.10 9.46
C VAL A 24 -8.99 56.47 10.17
N ILE A 25 -9.74 57.26 10.94
CA ILE A 25 -10.91 56.74 11.67
C ILE A 25 -12.11 56.55 10.72
N HIS A 26 -12.36 57.56 9.86
CA HIS A 26 -13.42 57.55 8.85
C HIS A 26 -12.92 58.18 7.55
N GLY A 27 -13.35 57.67 6.39
CA GLY A 27 -13.05 58.24 5.07
C GLY A 27 -12.38 57.23 4.13
N SER A 28 -11.62 57.73 3.16
CA SER A 28 -10.81 56.89 2.28
C SER A 28 -9.34 57.29 2.32
N ALA A 29 -8.44 56.30 2.21
CA ALA A 29 -7.01 56.50 2.05
C ALA A 29 -6.61 55.94 0.68
N ASP A 30 -6.16 56.82 -0.22
CA ASP A 30 -5.69 56.47 -1.56
C ASP A 30 -4.17 56.67 -1.63
N ILE A 31 -3.44 55.56 -1.71
CA ILE A 31 -1.98 55.51 -1.60
C ILE A 31 -1.43 55.01 -2.94
N ARG A 32 -0.65 55.83 -3.64
CA ARG A 32 -0.20 55.52 -5.01
C ARG A 32 1.29 55.75 -5.19
N SER A 33 1.99 54.80 -5.80
CA SER A 33 3.40 54.96 -6.18
C SER A 33 4.29 55.31 -4.99
N VAL A 34 4.20 54.49 -3.93
CA VAL A 34 4.95 54.69 -2.68
C VAL A 34 6.00 53.62 -2.51
N SER A 35 7.25 54.03 -2.29
CA SER A 35 8.41 53.20 -1.98
C SER A 35 8.97 53.60 -0.60
N VAL A 36 8.96 52.67 0.35
CA VAL A 36 9.37 52.91 1.75
C VAL A 36 10.10 51.69 2.32
N SER A 37 10.82 51.84 3.44
CA SER A 37 11.37 50.63 4.08
C SER A 37 10.28 49.80 4.78
N SER A 38 9.25 50.41 5.36
CA SER A 38 8.12 49.72 5.99
C SER A 38 6.84 50.56 5.93
N MET A 39 5.68 49.91 5.88
CA MET A 39 4.38 50.60 5.76
C MET A 39 3.34 50.01 6.71
N ARG A 40 2.54 50.88 7.33
CA ARG A 40 1.33 50.49 8.06
C ARG A 40 0.19 51.44 7.73
N VAL A 41 -0.97 50.89 7.37
CA VAL A 41 -2.18 51.68 7.12
C VAL A 41 -3.32 51.07 7.92
N ALA A 42 -3.91 51.87 8.82
CA ALA A 42 -5.03 51.46 9.65
C ALA A 42 -6.26 52.32 9.36
N MET A 43 -7.40 51.66 9.11
CA MET A 43 -8.70 52.28 8.86
C MET A 43 -9.75 51.80 9.85
N GLY A 44 -10.47 52.72 10.49
CA GLY A 44 -11.64 52.39 11.31
C GLY A 44 -12.82 51.98 10.43
N ASP A 45 -13.33 52.91 9.64
CA ASP A 45 -14.49 52.71 8.77
C ASP A 45 -14.33 53.45 7.44
N GLY A 46 -14.14 52.70 6.36
CA GLY A 46 -13.99 53.25 5.02
C GLY A 46 -13.08 52.44 4.11
N ALA A 47 -12.45 53.09 3.13
CA ALA A 47 -11.71 52.41 2.07
C ALA A 47 -10.21 52.67 2.14
N ILE A 48 -9.40 51.61 2.14
CA ILE A 48 -7.97 51.67 1.86
C ILE A 48 -7.79 51.25 0.40
N CYS A 49 -7.22 52.11 -0.43
CA CYS A 49 -6.82 51.79 -1.80
C CYS A 49 -5.32 52.04 -1.94
N ALA A 50 -4.53 50.98 -2.14
CA ALA A 50 -3.09 51.07 -2.30
C ALA A 50 -2.65 50.50 -3.65
N ARG A 51 -1.96 51.31 -4.46
CA ARG A 51 -1.54 50.95 -5.82
C ARG A 51 -0.06 51.24 -6.03
N ASN A 52 0.65 50.31 -6.67
CA ASN A 52 2.07 50.44 -7.00
C ASN A 52 2.93 50.68 -5.74
N ILE A 53 2.78 49.81 -4.74
CA ILE A 53 3.49 49.92 -3.47
C ILE A 53 4.76 49.08 -3.51
N SER A 54 5.87 49.63 -3.02
CA SER A 54 7.13 48.93 -2.82
C SER A 54 7.59 49.08 -1.37
N ALA A 55 7.80 47.97 -0.67
CA ALA A 55 8.31 47.97 0.70
C ALA A 55 9.52 47.05 0.86
N VAL A 56 10.61 47.56 1.45
CA VAL A 56 11.86 46.79 1.66
C VAL A 56 11.77 45.81 2.85
N LYS A 57 10.82 46.03 3.76
CA LYS A 57 10.54 45.15 4.90
C LYS A 57 9.08 44.70 4.82
N ASP A 58 8.26 45.15 5.76
CA ASP A 58 6.88 44.70 5.94
C ASP A 58 5.89 45.78 5.52
N ALA A 59 4.73 45.35 5.04
CA ALA A 59 3.57 46.19 4.77
C ALA A 59 2.34 45.59 5.48
N GLU A 60 1.69 46.37 6.35
CA GLU A 60 0.47 45.95 7.07
C GLU A 60 -0.71 46.88 6.74
N PHE A 61 -1.83 46.30 6.34
CA PHE A 61 -3.08 47.02 6.07
C PHE A 61 -4.20 46.48 6.97
N VAL A 62 -4.73 47.33 7.84
CA VAL A 62 -5.75 46.97 8.82
C VAL A 62 -7.01 47.77 8.56
N SER A 63 -8.17 47.12 8.47
CA SER A 63 -9.47 47.80 8.38
C SER A 63 -10.48 47.14 9.31
N ILE A 64 -11.21 47.90 10.13
CA ILE A 64 -12.30 47.32 10.93
C ILE A 64 -13.54 47.11 10.06
N ARG A 65 -13.92 48.11 9.25
CA ARG A 65 -15.07 48.13 8.33
C ARG A 65 -14.72 48.82 7.01
N GLY A 66 -15.34 48.35 5.92
CA GLY A 66 -15.28 48.97 4.60
C GLY A 66 -14.54 48.12 3.57
N THR A 67 -13.48 48.62 2.93
CA THR A 67 -12.75 47.89 1.88
C THR A 67 -11.23 48.05 1.99
N ILE A 68 -10.48 47.01 1.62
CA ILE A 68 -9.03 47.06 1.38
C ILE A 68 -8.78 46.61 -0.06
N GLU A 69 -8.36 47.53 -0.93
CA GLU A 69 -7.96 47.26 -2.30
C GLU A 69 -6.43 47.43 -2.44
N LEU A 70 -5.72 46.35 -2.79
CA LEU A 70 -4.27 46.38 -3.04
C LEU A 70 -3.98 45.97 -4.49
N ARG A 71 -3.25 46.80 -5.24
CA ARG A 71 -2.88 46.52 -6.64
C ARG A 71 -1.38 46.72 -6.85
N ASN A 72 -0.72 45.78 -7.53
CA ASN A 72 0.69 45.88 -7.93
C ASN A 72 1.62 46.20 -6.73
N CYS A 73 1.58 45.38 -5.69
CA CYS A 73 2.40 45.58 -4.49
C CYS A 73 3.59 44.63 -4.47
N THR A 74 4.80 45.13 -4.20
CA THR A 74 6.02 44.33 -4.01
C THR A 74 6.57 44.57 -2.61
N VAL A 75 6.66 43.52 -1.79
CA VAL A 75 7.12 43.62 -0.39
C VAL A 75 8.22 42.60 -0.17
N ALA A 76 9.39 43.01 0.28
CA ALA A 76 10.55 42.11 0.36
C ALA A 76 10.52 41.15 1.55
N LYS A 77 9.58 41.31 2.50
CA LYS A 77 9.34 40.36 3.60
C LYS A 77 7.88 39.92 3.67
N THR A 78 7.07 40.61 4.48
CA THR A 78 5.68 40.20 4.77
C THR A 78 4.70 41.27 4.33
N LEU A 79 3.72 40.89 3.50
CA LEU A 79 2.50 41.67 3.32
C LEU A 79 1.40 41.05 4.18
N SER A 80 0.81 41.85 5.07
CA SER A 80 -0.30 41.39 5.92
C SER A 80 -1.53 42.29 5.76
N THR A 81 -2.71 41.66 5.68
CA THR A 81 -3.99 42.37 5.75
C THR A 81 -4.85 41.79 6.86
N LYS A 82 -5.52 42.66 7.62
CA LYS A 82 -6.39 42.26 8.73
C LYS A 82 -7.70 43.01 8.71
N THR A 83 -8.81 42.28 8.80
CA THR A 83 -10.13 42.89 8.89
C THR A 83 -11.15 42.04 9.63
N LYS A 84 -12.10 42.72 10.27
CA LYS A 84 -13.25 42.09 10.90
C LYS A 84 -14.51 42.12 10.03
N TYR A 85 -14.72 43.19 9.25
CA TYR A 85 -15.95 43.43 8.48
C TYR A 85 -15.72 44.20 7.16
N ALA A 86 -14.53 44.09 6.56
CA ALA A 86 -14.20 44.74 5.30
C ALA A 86 -14.03 43.73 4.17
N ASP A 87 -14.41 44.12 2.95
CA ASP A 87 -14.07 43.36 1.75
C ASP A 87 -12.57 43.52 1.48
N ILE A 88 -11.89 42.43 1.11
CA ILE A 88 -10.48 42.45 0.73
C ILE A 88 -10.39 42.12 -0.76
N ASP A 89 -9.71 42.97 -1.53
CA ASP A 89 -9.44 42.74 -2.94
C ASP A 89 -7.96 43.03 -3.25
N ILE A 90 -7.17 41.97 -3.35
CA ILE A 90 -5.72 42.03 -3.56
C ILE A 90 -5.41 41.49 -4.95
N HIS A 91 -4.62 42.20 -5.74
CA HIS A 91 -4.25 41.73 -7.07
C HIS A 91 -2.82 42.10 -7.46
N LYS A 92 -2.08 41.16 -8.07
CA LYS A 92 -0.67 41.32 -8.48
C LYS A 92 0.22 41.71 -7.30
N VAL A 93 0.34 40.81 -6.34
CA VAL A 93 1.19 41.00 -5.16
C VAL A 93 2.35 40.03 -5.16
N LYS A 94 3.55 40.55 -4.92
CA LYS A 94 4.78 39.77 -4.79
C LYS A 94 5.41 39.99 -3.43
N ALA A 95 5.50 38.94 -2.62
CA ALA A 95 6.17 38.97 -1.32
C ALA A 95 6.57 37.56 -0.87
N PRO A 96 7.70 37.35 -0.18
CA PRO A 96 8.02 36.03 0.38
C PRO A 96 6.90 35.45 1.25
N ARG A 97 6.19 36.30 2.01
CA ARG A 97 5.03 35.90 2.80
C ARG A 97 3.86 36.85 2.61
N VAL A 98 2.68 36.29 2.37
CA VAL A 98 1.40 37.01 2.35
C VAL A 98 0.47 36.41 3.39
N ASP A 99 -0.01 37.22 4.33
CA ASP A 99 -0.98 36.80 5.36
C ASP A 99 -2.25 37.65 5.25
N ILE A 100 -3.41 37.00 5.07
CA ILE A 100 -4.72 37.66 5.04
C ILE A 100 -5.57 37.12 6.19
N GLU A 101 -6.00 38.00 7.09
CA GLU A 101 -6.98 37.71 8.13
C GLU A 101 -8.29 38.44 7.79
N GLY A 102 -9.17 37.75 7.09
CA GLY A 102 -10.49 38.18 6.70
C GLY A 102 -11.57 37.90 7.76
N GLY A 103 -12.59 38.75 7.75
CA GLY A 103 -13.71 38.67 8.68
C GLY A 103 -14.90 37.90 8.11
N THR A 104 -16.07 38.53 8.16
CA THR A 104 -17.32 37.96 7.62
C THR A 104 -17.59 38.31 6.16
N ARG A 105 -16.70 39.11 5.54
CA ARG A 105 -16.84 39.70 4.21
C ARG A 105 -15.94 38.98 3.19
N PRO A 106 -16.30 39.01 1.89
CA PRO A 106 -15.51 38.40 0.84
C PRO A 106 -14.03 38.81 0.83
N THR A 107 -13.16 37.83 0.56
CA THR A 107 -11.73 38.00 0.33
C THR A 107 -11.40 37.52 -1.07
N LYS A 108 -10.93 38.42 -1.93
CA LYS A 108 -10.42 38.14 -3.28
C LYS A 108 -8.92 38.42 -3.31
N ALA A 109 -8.13 37.45 -3.76
CA ALA A 109 -6.69 37.57 -3.90
C ALA A 109 -6.26 36.96 -5.23
N GLY A 110 -5.88 37.78 -6.22
CA GLY A 110 -5.51 37.31 -7.56
C GLY A 110 -4.06 37.59 -7.93
N LEU A 111 -3.45 36.70 -8.70
CA LEU A 111 -2.05 36.78 -9.14
C LEU A 111 -1.08 37.06 -7.97
N ILE A 112 -1.16 36.25 -6.91
CA ILE A 112 -0.25 36.33 -5.77
C ILE A 112 1.00 35.47 -6.04
N GLU A 113 2.19 36.06 -5.96
CA GLU A 113 3.49 35.37 -6.01
C GLU A 113 4.16 35.42 -4.63
N ALA A 114 4.29 34.26 -3.97
CA ALA A 114 4.87 34.18 -2.62
C ALA A 114 5.51 32.82 -2.33
N ASP A 115 6.43 32.77 -1.37
CA ASP A 115 6.89 31.48 -0.84
C ASP A 115 5.79 30.88 0.05
N SER A 116 5.17 31.69 0.90
CA SER A 116 4.07 31.27 1.78
C SER A 116 2.87 32.22 1.68
N PHE A 117 1.68 31.66 1.43
CA PHE A 117 0.43 32.41 1.39
C PHE A 117 -0.60 31.83 2.36
N ARG A 118 -1.05 32.64 3.32
CA ARG A 118 -2.02 32.27 4.34
C ARG A 118 -3.27 33.13 4.23
N VAL A 119 -4.44 32.50 4.21
CA VAL A 119 -5.74 33.17 4.27
C VAL A 119 -6.55 32.57 5.40
N HIS A 120 -7.02 33.39 6.33
CA HIS A 120 -7.95 33.01 7.38
C HIS A 120 -9.18 33.89 7.27
N SER A 121 -10.34 33.30 6.95
CA SER A 121 -11.64 33.98 6.89
C SER A 121 -12.54 33.41 7.98
N ASN A 122 -13.39 34.21 8.61
CA ASN A 122 -14.40 33.66 9.51
C ASN A 122 -15.56 33.05 8.70
N SER A 123 -16.26 33.87 7.91
CA SER A 123 -17.45 33.43 7.16
C SER A 123 -17.55 34.01 5.75
N GLY A 124 -16.60 34.88 5.36
CA GLY A 124 -16.58 35.46 4.03
C GLY A 124 -16.10 34.47 3.00
N SER A 125 -16.64 34.53 1.77
CA SER A 125 -16.12 33.75 0.66
C SER A 125 -14.66 34.11 0.38
N VAL A 126 -13.87 33.10 0.00
CA VAL A 126 -12.46 33.23 -0.34
C VAL A 126 -12.29 32.88 -1.81
N THR A 127 -11.80 33.81 -2.62
CA THR A 127 -11.47 33.57 -4.04
C THR A 127 -10.00 33.85 -4.27
N ILE A 128 -9.23 32.83 -4.65
CA ILE A 128 -7.77 32.91 -4.75
C ILE A 128 -7.29 32.51 -6.14
N GLU A 129 -6.45 33.35 -6.74
CA GLU A 129 -5.57 33.00 -7.85
C GLU A 129 -4.11 33.26 -7.42
N CYS A 130 -3.29 32.21 -7.33
CA CYS A 130 -1.93 32.36 -6.79
C CYS A 130 -0.92 31.40 -7.43
N SER A 131 0.37 31.73 -7.31
CA SER A 131 1.51 30.88 -7.63
C SER A 131 2.48 30.91 -6.44
N VAL A 132 2.46 29.87 -5.60
CA VAL A 132 3.16 29.85 -4.30
C VAL A 132 3.89 28.53 -4.01
N ALA A 133 4.79 28.52 -3.02
CA ALA A 133 5.35 27.25 -2.53
C ALA A 133 4.38 26.58 -1.54
N ASP A 134 3.95 27.31 -0.52
CA ASP A 134 3.08 26.82 0.55
C ASP A 134 1.78 27.64 0.60
N LEU A 135 0.62 26.99 0.49
CA LEU A 135 -0.71 27.61 0.54
C LEU A 135 -1.48 27.11 1.77
N LYS A 136 -1.97 28.03 2.62
CA LYS A 136 -2.82 27.69 3.76
C LYS A 136 -4.11 28.51 3.73
N ILE A 137 -5.26 27.86 3.64
CA ILE A 137 -6.57 28.51 3.63
C ILE A 137 -7.39 28.00 4.82
N ALA A 138 -7.91 28.89 5.65
CA ALA A 138 -8.80 28.57 6.76
C ALA A 138 -10.10 29.39 6.64
N THR A 139 -11.26 28.74 6.69
CA THR A 139 -12.58 29.38 6.70
C THR A 139 -13.52 28.62 7.64
N ARG A 140 -14.42 29.29 8.37
CA ARG A 140 -15.47 28.57 9.13
C ARG A 140 -16.68 28.23 8.27
N SER A 141 -17.13 29.12 7.40
CA SER A 141 -18.36 28.86 6.63
C SER A 141 -18.40 29.47 5.23
N GLY A 142 -17.42 30.31 4.88
CA GLY A 142 -17.39 30.98 3.58
C GLY A 142 -16.81 30.08 2.50
N PRO A 143 -17.43 29.94 1.32
CA PRO A 143 -16.94 29.06 0.25
C PRO A 143 -15.55 29.47 -0.23
N ILE A 144 -14.75 28.49 -0.65
CA ILE A 144 -13.41 28.67 -1.21
C ILE A 144 -13.47 28.37 -2.71
N HIS A 145 -13.06 29.34 -3.52
CA HIS A 145 -12.92 29.23 -4.97
C HIS A 145 -11.51 29.60 -5.41
N GLY A 146 -10.98 29.00 -6.47
CA GLY A 146 -9.72 29.51 -7.02
C GLY A 146 -8.94 28.62 -7.98
N ILE A 147 -7.84 29.19 -8.48
CA ILE A 147 -6.80 28.52 -9.26
C ILE A 147 -5.47 28.70 -8.53
N TRP A 148 -4.78 27.62 -8.17
CA TRP A 148 -3.64 27.67 -7.27
C TRP A 148 -2.43 26.95 -7.85
N ASN A 149 -1.42 27.64 -8.35
CA ASN A 149 -0.18 26.98 -8.75
C ASN A 149 0.73 26.78 -7.52
N VAL A 150 0.60 25.63 -6.84
CA VAL A 150 1.33 25.37 -5.58
C VAL A 150 2.41 24.32 -5.77
N SER A 151 3.65 24.66 -5.42
CA SER A 151 4.82 23.81 -5.70
C SER A 151 5.26 22.89 -4.57
N ARG A 152 4.85 23.15 -3.31
CA ARG A 152 5.27 22.36 -2.14
C ARG A 152 4.09 21.81 -1.32
N SER A 153 3.28 22.64 -0.67
CA SER A 153 2.18 22.17 0.21
C SER A 153 0.90 22.98 0.12
N ILE A 154 -0.25 22.31 0.30
CA ILE A 154 -1.58 22.93 0.35
C ILE A 154 -2.31 22.44 1.61
N ASP A 155 -2.63 23.36 2.52
CA ASP A 155 -3.43 23.10 3.72
C ASP A 155 -4.78 23.84 3.63
N ILE A 156 -5.90 23.12 3.64
CA ILE A 156 -7.24 23.74 3.59
C ILE A 156 -8.08 23.32 4.82
N TYR A 157 -8.57 24.31 5.57
CA TYR A 157 -9.43 24.17 6.75
C TYR A 157 -10.76 24.90 6.47
N ALA A 158 -11.91 24.24 6.54
CA ALA A 158 -13.14 24.78 5.91
C ALA A 158 -14.48 24.42 6.59
N ALA A 159 -14.82 24.92 7.78
CA ALA A 159 -15.86 24.35 8.67
C ALA A 159 -17.30 24.09 8.13
N SER A 160 -17.73 24.70 7.03
CA SER A 160 -19.01 24.45 6.36
C SER A 160 -18.98 25.09 4.96
N ALA A 161 -17.83 25.02 4.29
CA ALA A 161 -17.58 25.78 3.08
C ALA A 161 -17.46 24.87 1.85
N ILE A 162 -18.09 25.28 0.76
CA ILE A 162 -17.90 24.66 -0.56
C ILE A 162 -16.48 24.95 -1.01
N ILE A 163 -15.70 23.89 -1.25
CA ILE A 163 -14.34 24.00 -1.81
C ILE A 163 -14.43 23.64 -3.29
N LYS A 164 -14.00 24.56 -4.16
CA LYS A 164 -13.75 24.31 -5.58
C LYS A 164 -12.45 24.99 -5.97
N GLY A 165 -11.42 24.20 -6.26
CA GLY A 165 -10.19 24.78 -6.77
C GLY A 165 -9.35 23.82 -7.59
N ALA A 166 -8.58 24.42 -8.50
CA ALA A 166 -7.67 23.71 -9.37
C ALA A 166 -6.24 24.19 -9.12
N SER A 167 -5.37 23.28 -8.70
CA SER A 167 -3.92 23.43 -8.79
C SER A 167 -3.40 22.75 -10.04
N LYS A 168 -2.20 23.12 -10.50
CA LYS A 168 -1.59 22.54 -11.72
C LYS A 168 -1.49 21.01 -11.55
N GLY A 169 -2.44 20.31 -12.17
CA GLY A 169 -2.58 18.86 -12.11
C GLY A 169 -3.44 18.32 -10.94
N LEU A 170 -3.84 19.10 -9.93
CA LEU A 170 -4.68 18.66 -8.80
C LEU A 170 -6.00 19.43 -8.74
N THR A 171 -7.13 18.79 -8.93
CA THR A 171 -8.48 19.34 -8.67
C THR A 171 -9.00 18.83 -7.35
N VAL A 172 -9.51 19.74 -6.50
CA VAL A 172 -10.16 19.39 -5.24
C VAL A 172 -11.60 19.89 -5.29
N ASP A 173 -12.53 18.95 -5.22
CA ASP A 173 -13.97 19.21 -5.28
C ASP A 173 -14.68 18.63 -4.05
N GLN A 174 -15.51 19.44 -3.41
CA GLN A 174 -16.46 18.94 -2.42
C GLN A 174 -17.70 18.39 -3.14
N ILE A 175 -17.80 17.05 -3.20
CA ILE A 175 -18.95 16.38 -3.85
C ILE A 175 -20.17 16.26 -2.93
N ARG A 176 -19.97 16.23 -1.60
CA ARG A 176 -21.03 16.26 -0.58
C ARG A 176 -20.56 17.02 0.69
N PRO A 177 -21.44 17.45 1.60
CA PRO A 177 -21.07 18.23 2.80
C PRO A 177 -19.97 17.66 3.70
N LYS A 178 -19.56 16.39 3.52
CA LYS A 178 -18.49 15.71 4.27
C LYS A 178 -17.60 14.81 3.39
N GLU A 179 -17.64 15.02 2.07
CA GLU A 179 -16.94 14.18 1.10
C GLU A 179 -16.14 15.10 0.16
N LEU A 180 -14.82 14.93 0.20
CA LEU A 180 -13.86 15.64 -0.65
C LEU A 180 -13.26 14.64 -1.65
N GLU A 181 -13.27 15.04 -2.92
CA GLU A 181 -12.60 14.33 -4.01
C GLU A 181 -11.37 15.13 -4.44
N ALA A 182 -10.20 14.52 -4.33
CA ALA A 182 -8.94 15.07 -4.80
C ALA A 182 -8.44 14.24 -5.98
N VAL A 183 -8.44 14.83 -7.17
CA VAL A 183 -8.01 14.18 -8.41
C VAL A 183 -6.71 14.83 -8.85
N ARG A 184 -5.63 14.05 -8.96
CA ARG A 184 -4.38 14.54 -9.55
C ARG A 184 -3.87 13.64 -10.67
N GLY A 185 -3.54 14.25 -11.80
CA GLY A 185 -2.84 13.58 -12.90
C GLY A 185 -1.35 13.51 -12.58
N PHE A 186 -0.76 12.32 -12.63
CA PHE A 186 0.67 12.10 -12.36
C PHE A 186 1.39 11.59 -13.58
N ALA A 187 2.68 11.91 -13.67
CA ALA A 187 3.56 11.28 -14.64
C ALA A 187 3.86 9.84 -14.19
N PHE A 188 4.03 8.93 -15.14
CA PHE A 188 4.25 7.50 -14.88
C PHE A 188 5.70 7.15 -14.50
N ASP A 189 6.48 8.13 -14.04
CA ASP A 189 7.93 8.04 -13.90
C ASP A 189 8.39 7.78 -12.46
N ARG A 190 7.46 7.77 -11.48
CA ARG A 190 7.77 7.60 -10.06
C ARG A 190 6.80 6.63 -9.37
N PRO A 191 7.27 5.84 -8.38
CA PRO A 191 6.38 4.99 -7.60
C PRO A 191 5.37 5.85 -6.81
N ILE A 192 4.26 5.22 -6.43
CA ILE A 192 3.23 5.83 -5.60
C ILE A 192 3.34 5.29 -4.18
N PHE A 193 3.35 6.16 -3.18
CA PHE A 193 3.25 5.79 -1.78
C PHE A 193 1.99 6.37 -1.15
N ILE A 194 1.12 5.51 -0.62
CA ILE A 194 -0.14 5.92 0.03
C ILE A 194 -0.10 5.49 1.49
N HIS A 195 -0.24 6.43 2.40
CA HIS A 195 -0.34 6.08 3.80
C HIS A 195 -1.32 6.94 4.57
N ALA A 196 -1.85 6.35 5.64
CA ALA A 196 -2.83 6.99 6.49
C ALA A 196 -2.46 6.85 7.96
N THR A 197 -2.55 7.94 8.72
CA THR A 197 -2.29 7.95 10.16
C THR A 197 -3.49 8.45 10.93
N ASN A 198 -3.79 7.80 12.05
CA ASN A 198 -4.88 8.18 12.96
C ASN A 198 -6.28 8.17 12.30
N VAL A 199 -6.52 7.22 11.39
CA VAL A 199 -7.79 7.06 10.66
C VAL A 199 -8.57 5.88 11.22
N SER A 200 -9.91 5.95 11.19
CA SER A 200 -10.73 4.82 11.62
C SER A 200 -10.74 3.70 10.59
N SER A 201 -10.63 4.06 9.32
CA SER A 201 -10.64 3.12 8.21
C SER A 201 -9.85 3.70 7.03
N SER A 202 -9.16 2.85 6.28
CA SER A 202 -8.53 3.24 5.01
C SER A 202 -8.57 2.06 4.03
N SER A 203 -9.26 2.23 2.91
CA SER A 203 -9.30 1.28 1.81
C SER A 203 -8.46 1.76 0.63
N LEU A 204 -7.96 0.79 -0.13
CA LEU A 204 -7.26 1.02 -1.38
C LEU A 204 -7.86 0.08 -2.41
N VAL A 205 -8.37 0.65 -3.49
CA VAL A 205 -8.86 -0.09 -4.65
C VAL A 205 -8.02 0.31 -5.84
N ILE A 206 -7.50 -0.66 -6.59
CA ILE A 206 -6.84 -0.40 -7.87
C ILE A 206 -7.54 -1.22 -8.93
N GLU A 207 -8.16 -0.56 -9.90
CA GLU A 207 -8.98 -1.19 -10.93
C GLU A 207 -8.81 -0.50 -12.28
N PRO A 208 -9.09 -1.17 -13.41
CA PRO A 208 -9.16 -0.51 -14.71
C PRO A 208 -10.19 0.65 -14.70
N ASP A 209 -9.87 1.78 -15.34
CA ASP A 209 -10.82 2.88 -15.53
C ASP A 209 -11.86 2.46 -16.58
N MET A 210 -13.10 2.31 -16.14
CA MET A 210 -14.21 1.87 -16.99
C MET A 210 -14.76 2.99 -17.89
N ASN A 211 -14.29 4.24 -17.73
CA ASN A 211 -14.69 5.34 -18.59
C ASN A 211 -14.18 5.09 -20.03
N PRO A 212 -15.05 5.11 -21.06
CA PRO A 212 -14.65 4.96 -22.46
C PRO A 212 -13.53 5.91 -22.92
N GLU A 213 -13.44 7.10 -22.32
CA GLU A 213 -12.39 8.09 -22.62
C GLU A 213 -11.03 7.74 -22.00
N ASN A 214 -11.02 6.84 -21.01
CA ASN A 214 -9.86 6.46 -20.22
C ASN A 214 -9.62 4.94 -20.27
N ARG A 215 -10.07 4.25 -21.32
CA ARG A 215 -9.94 2.78 -21.48
C ARG A 215 -8.53 2.26 -21.29
N ASP A 216 -7.55 3.13 -21.50
CA ASP A 216 -6.13 2.87 -21.29
C ASP A 216 -5.63 3.49 -19.99
N THR A 217 -6.42 3.51 -18.91
CA THR A 217 -5.91 3.83 -17.58
C THR A 217 -6.42 2.87 -16.50
N ALA A 218 -5.71 2.74 -15.39
CA ALA A 218 -6.22 2.20 -14.14
C ALA A 218 -6.44 3.34 -13.14
N ILE A 219 -7.44 3.21 -12.28
CA ILE A 219 -7.71 4.12 -11.19
C ILE A 219 -7.16 3.50 -9.90
N VAL A 220 -6.35 4.27 -9.17
CA VAL A 220 -6.04 4.03 -7.77
C VAL A 220 -6.99 4.88 -6.93
N ILE A 221 -7.89 4.22 -6.21
CA ILE A 221 -8.86 4.82 -5.30
C ILE A 221 -8.40 4.55 -3.87
N ALA A 222 -7.87 5.55 -3.18
CA ALA A 222 -7.70 5.45 -1.73
C ALA A 222 -8.88 6.13 -1.06
N GLU A 223 -9.66 5.40 -0.26
CA GLU A 223 -10.69 6.00 0.58
C GLU A 223 -10.25 5.96 2.03
N VAL A 224 -10.20 7.11 2.66
CA VAL A 224 -9.86 7.21 4.07
C VAL A 224 -11.06 7.73 4.83
N SER A 225 -11.44 7.00 5.87
CA SER A 225 -12.48 7.43 6.79
C SER A 225 -11.96 7.68 8.20
N ALA A 226 -12.49 8.72 8.82
CA ALA A 226 -12.25 9.06 10.21
C ALA A 226 -13.58 9.25 10.95
N GLN A 227 -13.73 8.59 12.10
CA GLN A 227 -14.81 8.86 13.05
C GLN A 227 -14.51 10.18 13.77
N LYS A 228 -15.13 11.28 13.32
CA LYS A 228 -15.03 12.61 13.90
C LYS A 228 -16.33 13.41 13.75
N SER A 229 -16.70 14.21 14.76
CA SER A 229 -17.86 15.11 14.74
C SER A 229 -17.74 16.20 13.66
N ASP A 230 -16.52 16.60 13.29
CA ASP A 230 -16.29 17.66 12.30
C ASP A 230 -14.99 17.44 11.50
N ILE A 231 -15.08 17.42 10.17
CA ILE A 231 -13.97 17.14 9.23
C ILE A 231 -12.88 18.23 9.29
N TYR A 232 -13.22 19.39 9.82
CA TYR A 232 -12.57 20.64 9.44
C TYR A 232 -11.40 21.09 10.31
N GLU A 233 -11.21 20.50 11.49
CA GLU A 233 -10.14 20.95 12.37
C GLU A 233 -8.81 20.20 12.21
N LYS A 234 -8.78 18.97 11.68
CA LYS A 234 -7.56 18.13 11.80
C LYS A 234 -7.38 17.01 10.75
N CYS A 235 -7.96 17.13 9.55
CA CYS A 235 -7.62 16.26 8.43
C CYS A 235 -6.57 16.97 7.57
N GLU A 236 -5.36 16.41 7.51
CA GLU A 236 -4.26 16.91 6.68
C GLU A 236 -4.09 15.95 5.52
N ILE A 237 -4.16 16.50 4.30
CA ILE A 237 -3.98 15.75 3.05
C ILE A 237 -2.75 16.35 2.38
N THR A 238 -1.67 15.59 2.29
CA THR A 238 -0.48 16.04 1.57
C THR A 238 -0.26 15.17 0.33
N ALA A 239 0.22 15.81 -0.74
CA ALA A 239 0.58 15.16 -1.99
C ALA A 239 1.91 15.75 -2.48
N GLN A 240 3.01 15.13 -2.10
CA GLN A 240 4.36 15.63 -2.35
C GLN A 240 5.27 14.55 -2.94
N VAL A 241 6.47 14.93 -3.38
CA VAL A 241 7.50 13.94 -3.71
C VAL A 241 8.37 13.75 -2.47
N ASN A 242 8.46 12.52 -1.95
CA ASN A 242 9.24 12.26 -0.74
C ASN A 242 10.75 12.09 -1.02
N SER A 243 11.53 11.86 0.03
CA SER A 243 12.99 11.64 -0.07
C SER A 243 13.41 10.39 -0.85
N HIS A 244 12.48 9.45 -1.09
CA HIS A 244 12.70 8.26 -1.92
C HIS A 244 12.33 8.51 -3.39
N GLY A 245 11.86 9.72 -3.73
CA GLY A 245 11.45 10.08 -5.08
C GLY A 245 10.06 9.56 -5.46
N GLU A 246 9.28 9.05 -4.51
CA GLU A 246 7.91 8.56 -4.70
C GLU A 246 6.90 9.71 -4.62
N TYR A 247 5.77 9.57 -5.33
CA TYR A 247 4.59 10.38 -5.07
C TYR A 247 3.94 9.94 -3.77
N ASP A 248 4.10 10.75 -2.74
CA ASP A 248 3.67 10.51 -1.38
C ASP A 248 2.32 11.17 -1.10
N PHE A 249 1.33 10.32 -0.82
CA PHE A 249 -0.02 10.68 -0.45
C PHE A 249 -0.25 10.31 1.00
N HIS A 250 -0.28 11.34 1.85
CA HIS A 250 -0.50 11.16 3.27
C HIS A 250 -1.86 11.72 3.66
N VAL A 251 -2.65 10.90 4.35
CA VAL A 251 -3.84 11.35 5.06
C VAL A 251 -3.61 11.21 6.56
N ASN A 252 -3.61 12.33 7.27
CA ASN A 252 -3.52 12.34 8.73
C ASN A 252 -4.81 12.89 9.33
N SER A 253 -5.38 12.17 10.30
CA SER A 253 -6.56 12.61 11.04
C SER A 253 -6.29 12.62 12.54
N ASN A 254 -6.05 13.76 13.20
CA ASN A 254 -5.86 13.73 14.65
C ASN A 254 -7.14 13.25 15.39
N TRP A 255 -7.12 12.02 15.92
CA TRP A 255 -8.26 11.32 16.53
C TRP A 255 -8.46 11.66 18.01
N SER A 256 -9.72 11.54 18.50
CA SER A 256 -10.08 11.53 19.93
C SER A 256 -11.31 10.63 20.19
N LEU A 257 -11.38 10.04 21.38
CA LEU A 257 -12.31 8.95 21.76
C LEU A 257 -13.82 9.28 21.71
N TRP A 258 -14.23 10.53 21.52
CA TRP A 258 -15.58 11.03 21.82
C TRP A 258 -16.45 11.40 20.59
N SER A 259 -16.24 10.79 19.42
CA SER A 259 -16.74 11.34 18.14
C SER A 259 -17.59 10.37 17.30
N MET A 260 -18.75 10.82 16.78
CA MET A 260 -19.76 9.97 16.11
C MET A 260 -20.02 10.19 14.60
N ALA A 261 -19.41 11.15 13.89
CA ALA A 261 -19.64 11.32 12.44
C ALA A 261 -18.49 10.77 11.57
N MET A 262 -18.76 10.36 10.33
CA MET A 262 -17.76 9.79 9.42
C MET A 262 -17.32 10.83 8.38
N VAL A 263 -16.02 11.04 8.26
CA VAL A 263 -15.37 11.77 7.17
C VAL A 263 -14.96 10.77 6.10
N ARG A 264 -15.09 11.09 4.81
CA ARG A 264 -14.54 10.28 3.70
C ARG A 264 -13.70 11.15 2.78
N CYS A 265 -12.44 10.79 2.59
CA CYS A 265 -11.57 11.39 1.58
C CYS A 265 -11.29 10.36 0.49
N ARG A 266 -11.48 10.73 -0.77
CA ARG A 266 -11.25 9.87 -1.93
C ARG A 266 -10.14 10.45 -2.80
N PHE A 267 -9.06 9.69 -2.96
CA PHE A 267 -7.97 9.98 -3.89
C PHE A 267 -8.18 9.19 -5.15
N VAL A 268 -8.10 9.84 -6.31
CA VAL A 268 -8.24 9.19 -7.61
C VAL A 268 -6.97 9.48 -8.41
N VAL A 269 -6.10 8.47 -8.56
CA VAL A 269 -4.93 8.55 -9.44
C VAL A 269 -5.21 7.73 -10.69
N ARG A 270 -5.06 8.35 -11.87
CA ARG A 270 -5.17 7.64 -13.16
C ARG A 270 -3.79 7.24 -13.66
N LEU A 271 -3.63 5.95 -13.95
CA LEU A 271 -2.41 5.28 -14.37
C LEU A 271 -2.55 4.84 -15.83
N PRO A 272 -1.84 5.40 -16.83
CA PRO A 272 -1.90 4.88 -18.20
C PRO A 272 -1.56 3.39 -18.32
N LEU A 273 -2.44 2.62 -18.96
CA LEU A 273 -2.31 1.20 -19.33
C LEU A 273 -1.39 1.00 -20.54
N ALA A 274 -1.23 2.02 -21.39
CA ALA A 274 -0.57 1.90 -22.70
C ALA A 274 0.89 2.39 -22.73
N VAL A 275 1.60 2.32 -21.61
CA VAL A 275 3.03 2.67 -21.60
C VAL A 275 3.84 1.43 -21.97
N SER A 276 4.83 1.57 -22.86
CA SER A 276 5.81 0.53 -23.21
C SER A 276 6.75 0.14 -22.05
N ARG A 277 6.39 0.49 -20.82
CA ARG A 277 7.22 0.41 -19.61
C ARG A 277 6.35 0.02 -18.42
N SER A 278 6.89 -0.85 -17.58
CA SER A 278 6.31 -1.21 -16.29
C SER A 278 6.15 0.03 -15.40
N HIS A 279 5.07 0.06 -14.61
CA HIS A 279 4.85 1.09 -13.61
C HIS A 279 5.90 0.94 -12.50
N PRO A 280 6.60 2.02 -12.09
CA PRO A 280 7.74 1.94 -11.17
C PRO A 280 7.39 1.39 -9.79
N GLY A 281 6.12 1.40 -9.40
CA GLY A 281 5.59 0.58 -8.31
C GLY A 281 4.59 1.28 -7.40
N ILE A 282 3.99 0.53 -6.48
CA ILE A 282 3.04 1.04 -5.50
C ILE A 282 3.42 0.54 -4.12
N ARG A 283 3.46 1.46 -3.16
CA ARG A 283 3.62 1.19 -1.74
C ARG A 283 2.40 1.70 -0.99
N ALA A 284 1.87 0.92 -0.06
CA ALA A 284 0.77 1.37 0.78
C ALA A 284 0.92 0.93 2.24
N GLU A 285 0.67 1.86 3.16
CA GLU A 285 0.66 1.61 4.61
C GLU A 285 -0.67 2.08 5.21
N LEU A 286 -1.58 1.13 5.40
CA LEU A 286 -2.99 1.41 5.66
C LEU A 286 -3.50 0.65 6.89
N SER A 287 -4.47 1.22 7.59
CA SER A 287 -5.09 0.61 8.77
C SER A 287 -6.59 0.45 8.58
N ASN A 288 -7.12 -0.73 8.88
CA ASN A 288 -8.55 -0.96 9.15
C ASN A 288 -9.55 -0.78 7.98
N SER A 289 -9.35 -1.32 6.77
CA SER A 289 -10.45 -1.54 5.78
C SER A 289 -10.06 -2.60 4.74
N ASN A 290 -10.55 -2.56 3.50
CA ASN A 290 -10.21 -3.51 2.43
C ASN A 290 -9.11 -2.96 1.52
N ILE A 291 -8.14 -3.78 1.12
CA ILE A 291 -7.22 -3.47 0.03
C ILE A 291 -7.47 -4.46 -1.10
N ASP A 292 -7.88 -3.95 -2.25
CA ASP A 292 -8.23 -4.74 -3.43
C ASP A 292 -7.49 -4.20 -4.65
N ILE A 293 -6.57 -5.00 -5.19
CA ILE A 293 -5.91 -4.75 -6.46
C ILE A 293 -6.56 -5.71 -7.46
N GLY A 294 -7.51 -5.17 -8.22
CA GLY A 294 -8.34 -5.88 -9.21
C GLY A 294 -7.56 -6.27 -10.47
N GLN A 295 -8.27 -6.81 -11.47
CA GLN A 295 -7.71 -7.39 -12.70
C GLN A 295 -6.92 -6.40 -13.56
N LEU A 296 -5.65 -6.19 -13.22
CA LEU A 296 -4.72 -5.30 -13.91
C LEU A 296 -3.86 -6.06 -14.93
N THR A 297 -4.49 -6.84 -15.81
CA THR A 297 -3.76 -7.72 -16.74
C THR A 297 -2.85 -6.97 -17.73
N ASN A 298 -3.12 -5.68 -17.93
CA ASN A 298 -2.40 -4.81 -18.86
C ASN A 298 -1.41 -3.86 -18.16
N ILE A 299 -1.29 -3.92 -16.83
CA ILE A 299 -0.27 -3.18 -16.09
C ILE A 299 0.72 -4.16 -15.49
N GLU A 300 1.98 -3.96 -15.83
CA GLU A 300 3.09 -4.56 -15.11
C GLU A 300 3.63 -3.54 -14.11
N PHE A 301 3.79 -3.94 -12.85
CA PHE A 301 4.44 -3.13 -11.83
C PHE A 301 5.87 -3.60 -11.64
N ASP A 302 6.85 -2.72 -11.49
CA ASP A 302 8.17 -3.11 -11.00
C ASP A 302 8.03 -3.67 -9.58
N HIS A 303 7.20 -3.03 -8.77
CA HIS A 303 6.91 -3.50 -7.42
C HIS A 303 5.54 -3.14 -6.84
N ILE A 304 5.08 -3.99 -5.94
CA ILE A 304 3.93 -3.76 -5.08
C ILE A 304 4.33 -4.10 -3.63
N ASP A 305 4.24 -3.13 -2.71
CA ASP A 305 4.55 -3.31 -1.28
C ASP A 305 3.41 -2.80 -0.41
N ILE A 306 2.61 -3.72 0.14
CA ILE A 306 1.39 -3.38 0.87
C ILE A 306 1.51 -3.87 2.30
N LYS A 307 1.39 -2.95 3.25
CA LYS A 307 1.32 -3.24 4.67
C LYS A 307 0.00 -2.76 5.24
N ALA A 308 -0.68 -3.66 5.93
CA ALA A 308 -1.87 -3.36 6.69
C ALA A 308 -1.87 -4.05 8.06
N GLN A 309 -2.86 -3.72 8.89
CA GLN A 309 -3.03 -4.36 10.20
C GLN A 309 -4.28 -5.24 10.24
N ASN A 310 -5.43 -4.67 9.90
CA ASN A 310 -6.74 -5.33 9.97
C ASN A 310 -7.49 -5.18 8.64
N ALA A 311 -6.78 -5.43 7.53
CA ALA A 311 -7.33 -5.29 6.20
C ALA A 311 -7.16 -6.56 5.38
N PRO A 312 -8.23 -7.12 4.78
CA PRO A 312 -8.06 -8.14 3.77
C PRO A 312 -7.29 -7.55 2.60
N LEU A 313 -6.36 -8.34 2.06
CA LEU A 313 -5.53 -7.97 0.92
C LEU A 313 -5.90 -8.90 -0.22
N THR A 314 -6.53 -8.36 -1.27
CA THR A 314 -6.89 -9.12 -2.47
C THR A 314 -6.05 -8.62 -3.64
N PHE A 315 -5.40 -9.54 -4.33
CA PHE A 315 -4.64 -9.28 -5.54
C PHE A 315 -5.16 -10.22 -6.62
N ASN A 316 -5.72 -9.70 -7.71
CA ASN A 316 -6.33 -10.51 -8.76
C ASN A 316 -5.80 -10.08 -10.13
N GLY A 317 -5.24 -11.00 -10.92
CA GLY A 317 -4.84 -10.69 -12.30
C GLY A 317 -3.66 -9.72 -12.39
N ILE A 318 -2.72 -9.78 -11.44
CA ILE A 318 -1.60 -8.84 -11.36
C ILE A 318 -0.34 -9.38 -12.06
N ARG A 319 0.47 -8.45 -12.61
CA ARG A 319 1.84 -8.70 -13.05
C ARG A 319 2.79 -7.78 -12.31
N ALA A 320 3.79 -8.31 -11.63
CA ALA A 320 4.75 -7.48 -10.91
C ALA A 320 6.17 -8.07 -10.89
N GLY A 321 7.20 -7.22 -10.87
CA GLY A 321 8.58 -7.62 -10.63
C GLY A 321 8.75 -8.23 -9.23
N TYR A 322 8.23 -7.58 -8.20
CA TYR A 322 8.02 -8.20 -6.88
C TYR A 322 6.72 -7.76 -6.21
N LEU A 323 6.17 -8.63 -5.37
CA LEU A 323 5.00 -8.37 -4.53
C LEU A 323 5.32 -8.71 -3.07
N ARG A 324 5.20 -7.72 -2.19
CA ARG A 324 5.24 -7.90 -0.74
C ARG A 324 3.90 -7.49 -0.16
N ALA A 325 3.31 -8.35 0.67
CA ALA A 325 2.07 -8.03 1.34
C ALA A 325 2.11 -8.53 2.79
N ALA A 326 1.80 -7.65 3.73
CA ALA A 326 1.76 -7.97 5.15
C ALA A 326 0.47 -7.47 5.79
N THR A 327 -0.21 -8.33 6.56
CA THR A 327 -1.37 -7.95 7.39
C THR A 327 -1.30 -8.66 8.74
N THR A 328 -2.08 -8.27 9.74
CA THR A 328 -2.07 -8.98 11.05
C THR A 328 -3.23 -9.95 11.16
N ASN A 329 -4.45 -9.50 10.83
CA ASN A 329 -5.68 -10.19 11.24
C ASN A 329 -6.66 -10.52 10.10
N CYS A 330 -6.34 -10.20 8.85
CA CYS A 330 -7.26 -10.42 7.73
C CYS A 330 -6.64 -11.24 6.59
N GLU A 331 -7.49 -11.89 5.80
CA GLU A 331 -7.06 -12.80 4.73
C GLU A 331 -6.17 -12.08 3.71
N VAL A 332 -5.14 -12.78 3.22
CA VAL A 332 -4.41 -12.38 2.02
C VAL A 332 -4.71 -13.37 0.91
N ARG A 333 -5.28 -12.88 -0.19
CA ARG A 333 -5.64 -13.66 -1.37
C ARG A 333 -4.92 -13.13 -2.59
N VAL A 334 -4.17 -14.00 -3.27
CA VAL A 334 -3.51 -13.71 -4.53
C VAL A 334 -4.02 -14.70 -5.57
N THR A 335 -4.66 -14.19 -6.61
CA THR A 335 -5.30 -14.98 -7.66
C THR A 335 -4.78 -14.55 -9.03
N ASN A 336 -4.44 -15.48 -9.92
CA ASN A 336 -4.02 -15.19 -11.29
C ASN A 336 -2.85 -14.19 -11.38
N ALA A 337 -1.78 -14.44 -10.62
CA ALA A 337 -0.64 -13.53 -10.51
C ALA A 337 0.61 -14.08 -11.21
N THR A 338 1.33 -13.21 -11.93
CA THR A 338 2.68 -13.50 -12.44
C THR A 338 3.68 -12.55 -11.79
N ILE A 339 4.56 -13.10 -10.96
CA ILE A 339 5.55 -12.36 -10.18
C ILE A 339 6.95 -12.69 -10.71
N GLY A 340 7.70 -11.70 -11.16
CA GLY A 340 9.02 -11.90 -11.76
C GLY A 340 9.99 -12.55 -10.77
N THR A 341 10.26 -11.88 -9.66
CA THR A 341 11.37 -12.23 -8.76
C THR A 341 10.90 -12.78 -7.42
N VAL A 342 10.09 -12.03 -6.66
CA VAL A 342 9.74 -12.36 -5.27
C VAL A 342 8.29 -12.07 -4.98
N LEU A 343 7.57 -13.08 -4.51
CA LEU A 343 6.29 -12.98 -3.82
C LEU A 343 6.52 -13.29 -2.33
N ASP A 344 6.35 -12.30 -1.45
CA ASP A 344 6.47 -12.50 0.01
C ASP A 344 5.19 -12.03 0.72
N ILE A 345 4.42 -13.00 1.20
CA ILE A 345 3.14 -12.78 1.87
C ILE A 345 3.25 -13.18 3.33
N LYS A 346 2.93 -12.25 4.24
CA LYS A 346 3.04 -12.45 5.68
C LYS A 346 1.76 -12.06 6.40
N THR A 347 1.35 -12.89 7.35
CA THR A 347 0.33 -12.52 8.33
C THR A 347 0.58 -13.15 9.69
N SER A 348 -0.10 -12.68 10.74
CA SER A 348 0.01 -13.31 12.06
C SER A 348 -1.14 -14.29 12.27
N ASN A 349 -2.37 -13.86 11.99
CA ASN A 349 -3.58 -14.56 12.45
C ASN A 349 -4.54 -14.94 11.33
N ALA A 350 -4.19 -14.67 10.07
CA ALA A 350 -5.14 -14.84 8.97
C ALA A 350 -4.68 -15.81 7.88
N ARG A 351 -5.67 -16.27 7.11
CA ARG A 351 -5.45 -17.20 6.00
C ARG A 351 -4.66 -16.53 4.89
N ILE A 352 -3.72 -17.27 4.30
CA ILE A 352 -3.09 -16.93 3.03
C ILE A 352 -3.63 -17.89 1.97
N ALA A 353 -4.12 -17.38 0.85
CA ALA A 353 -4.60 -18.17 -0.28
C ALA A 353 -3.90 -17.70 -1.57
N LEU A 354 -3.10 -18.58 -2.17
CA LEU A 354 -2.44 -18.37 -3.46
C LEU A 354 -3.07 -19.31 -4.49
N THR A 355 -3.69 -18.76 -5.53
CA THR A 355 -4.41 -19.52 -6.56
C THR A 355 -3.95 -19.09 -7.95
N THR A 356 -3.45 -20.03 -8.77
CA THR A 356 -2.94 -19.73 -10.12
C THR A 356 -1.83 -18.66 -10.06
N VAL A 357 -0.78 -18.95 -9.31
CA VAL A 357 0.33 -18.01 -9.07
C VAL A 357 1.61 -18.58 -9.66
N ARG A 358 2.31 -17.77 -10.46
CA ARG A 358 3.64 -18.08 -10.98
C ARG A 358 4.65 -17.06 -10.49
N GLY A 359 5.83 -17.51 -10.05
CA GLY A 359 6.96 -16.62 -9.85
C GLY A 359 8.22 -17.33 -9.36
N ASP A 360 9.37 -16.65 -9.44
CA ASP A 360 10.64 -17.30 -9.13
C ASP A 360 10.74 -17.73 -7.67
N ARG A 361 10.51 -16.81 -6.73
CA ARG A 361 10.55 -17.09 -5.28
C ARG A 361 9.22 -16.75 -4.64
N ILE A 362 8.53 -17.74 -4.08
CA ILE A 362 7.24 -17.60 -3.42
C ILE A 362 7.39 -17.95 -1.94
N SER A 363 7.05 -17.01 -1.06
CA SER A 363 7.07 -17.14 0.39
C SER A 363 5.69 -16.78 0.94
N ALA A 364 5.07 -17.71 1.66
CA ALA A 364 3.83 -17.49 2.40
C ALA A 364 4.06 -17.88 3.86
N LYS A 365 3.90 -16.94 4.78
CA LYS A 365 4.12 -17.17 6.22
C LYS A 365 2.98 -16.66 7.06
N THR A 366 2.50 -17.49 7.97
CA THR A 366 1.54 -17.09 9.00
C THR A 366 1.86 -17.73 10.35
N THR A 367 1.32 -17.24 11.46
CA THR A 367 1.53 -17.88 12.77
C THR A 367 0.38 -18.83 13.09
N ASN A 368 -0.86 -18.36 12.95
CA ASN A 368 -2.03 -19.02 13.52
C ASN A 368 -3.08 -19.48 12.52
N SER A 369 -2.86 -19.29 11.22
CA SER A 369 -3.88 -19.55 10.20
C SER A 369 -3.38 -20.42 9.06
N SER A 370 -4.32 -20.89 8.24
CA SER A 370 -4.00 -21.81 7.15
C SER A 370 -3.32 -21.10 5.99
N ILE A 371 -2.48 -21.85 5.29
CA ILE A 371 -1.95 -21.45 3.97
C ILE A 371 -2.51 -22.43 2.95
N VAL A 372 -3.07 -21.89 1.88
CA VAL A 372 -3.59 -22.65 0.74
C VAL A 372 -2.81 -22.27 -0.50
N LEU A 373 -2.16 -23.26 -1.12
CA LEU A 373 -1.48 -23.16 -2.40
C LEU A 373 -2.25 -23.99 -3.42
N GLN A 374 -2.75 -23.37 -4.48
CA GLN A 374 -3.50 -24.05 -5.54
C GLN A 374 -2.97 -23.62 -6.91
N SER A 375 -2.48 -24.58 -7.72
CA SER A 375 -1.90 -24.29 -9.04
C SER A 375 -0.79 -23.23 -8.96
N VAL A 376 0.20 -23.50 -8.10
CA VAL A 376 1.34 -22.60 -7.83
C VAL A 376 2.60 -23.13 -8.51
N ALA A 377 3.30 -22.27 -9.26
CA ALA A 377 4.52 -22.64 -9.96
C ALA A 377 5.67 -21.67 -9.64
N GLY A 378 6.86 -22.19 -9.32
CA GLY A 378 8.03 -21.34 -9.08
C GLY A 378 9.37 -22.07 -9.04
N GLN A 379 10.47 -21.33 -8.87
CA GLN A 379 11.78 -21.96 -8.64
C GLN A 379 11.90 -22.40 -7.19
N ALA A 380 11.57 -21.51 -6.25
CA ALA A 380 11.56 -21.80 -4.82
C ALA A 380 10.23 -21.39 -4.19
N VAL A 381 9.55 -22.34 -3.56
CA VAL A 381 8.26 -22.13 -2.89
C VAL A 381 8.40 -22.53 -1.42
N ASN A 382 8.10 -21.61 -0.51
CA ASN A 382 8.16 -21.81 0.93
C ASN A 382 6.82 -21.42 1.57
N ALA A 383 6.17 -22.36 2.25
CA ALA A 383 4.97 -22.10 3.04
C ALA A 383 5.17 -22.53 4.49
N GLU A 384 4.97 -21.60 5.42
CA GLU A 384 5.29 -21.79 6.84
C GLU A 384 4.14 -21.32 7.75
N THR A 385 3.72 -22.17 8.68
CA THR A 385 2.73 -21.80 9.72
C THR A 385 2.94 -22.52 11.03
N ASN A 386 2.84 -21.86 12.18
CA ASN A 386 3.07 -22.55 13.46
C ASN A 386 1.89 -23.46 13.83
N ASN A 387 0.66 -22.97 13.71
CA ASN A 387 -0.48 -23.61 14.39
C ASN A 387 -1.60 -24.11 13.48
N ALA A 388 -1.51 -23.92 12.16
CA ALA A 388 -2.64 -24.20 11.28
C ALA A 388 -2.27 -25.01 10.03
N LYS A 389 -3.29 -25.51 9.34
CA LYS A 389 -3.14 -26.47 8.24
C LYS A 389 -2.42 -25.85 7.04
N LEU A 390 -1.48 -26.59 6.47
CA LEU A 390 -0.97 -26.35 5.12
C LEU A 390 -1.76 -27.21 4.13
N HIS A 391 -2.34 -26.58 3.11
CA HIS A 391 -3.02 -27.27 2.02
C HIS A 391 -2.41 -26.88 0.69
N CYS A 392 -1.85 -27.85 -0.01
CA CYS A 392 -1.20 -27.66 -1.29
C CYS A 392 -1.83 -28.59 -2.33
N ASP A 393 -2.28 -28.06 -3.45
CA ASP A 393 -2.81 -28.81 -4.57
C ASP A 393 -2.21 -28.27 -5.86
N ASP A 394 -1.66 -29.15 -6.69
CA ASP A 394 -1.08 -28.80 -7.99
C ASP A 394 0.05 -27.76 -7.86
N VAL A 395 1.11 -28.10 -7.12
CA VAL A 395 2.27 -27.21 -6.91
C VAL A 395 3.49 -27.76 -7.65
N THR A 396 4.09 -26.94 -8.51
CA THR A 396 5.31 -27.26 -9.25
C THR A 396 6.46 -26.35 -8.82
N ALA A 397 7.54 -26.90 -8.25
CA ALA A 397 8.70 -26.09 -7.90
C ALA A 397 10.03 -26.83 -7.97
N SER A 398 11.14 -26.17 -8.30
CA SER A 398 12.46 -26.81 -8.16
C SER A 398 12.76 -27.09 -6.68
N GLU A 399 12.47 -26.15 -5.79
CA GLU A 399 12.55 -26.34 -4.35
C GLU A 399 11.21 -26.02 -3.69
N LEU A 400 10.64 -26.98 -2.96
CA LEU A 400 9.41 -26.80 -2.19
C LEU A 400 9.64 -27.13 -0.71
N HIS A 401 9.40 -26.15 0.16
CA HIS A 401 9.46 -26.29 1.60
C HIS A 401 8.09 -26.01 2.24
N LEU A 402 7.53 -27.03 2.88
CA LEU A 402 6.27 -26.94 3.62
C LEU A 402 6.55 -27.23 5.10
N GLN A 403 6.40 -26.21 5.94
CA GLN A 403 6.71 -26.33 7.36
C GLN A 403 5.55 -25.89 8.24
N THR A 404 5.26 -26.70 9.25
CA THR A 404 4.41 -26.30 10.36
C THR A 404 4.90 -26.85 11.69
N HIS A 405 4.35 -26.43 12.83
CA HIS A 405 4.70 -27.01 14.13
C HIS A 405 3.60 -27.96 14.61
N ASN A 406 2.35 -27.49 14.60
CA ASN A 406 1.24 -28.16 15.29
C ASN A 406 0.12 -28.66 14.39
N SER A 407 0.24 -28.52 13.07
CA SER A 407 -0.88 -28.77 12.16
C SER A 407 -0.55 -29.64 10.95
N THR A 408 -1.60 -30.15 10.32
CA THR A 408 -1.48 -31.11 9.22
C THR A 408 -0.94 -30.45 7.96
N ILE A 409 -0.06 -31.17 7.24
CA ILE A 409 0.32 -30.86 5.86
C ILE A 409 -0.44 -31.82 4.93
N VAL A 410 -1.30 -31.28 4.07
CA VAL A 410 -2.01 -32.03 3.01
C VAL A 410 -1.52 -31.51 1.67
N SER A 411 -0.91 -32.39 0.89
CA SER A 411 -0.18 -32.00 -0.32
C SER A 411 -0.48 -32.94 -1.48
N ASN A 412 -1.25 -32.50 -2.47
CA ASN A 412 -1.69 -33.32 -3.60
C ASN A 412 -1.09 -32.79 -4.90
N LYS A 413 -0.76 -33.70 -5.83
CA LYS A 413 -0.21 -33.36 -7.16
C LYS A 413 1.00 -32.42 -7.06
N ILE A 414 1.91 -32.71 -6.14
CA ILE A 414 3.13 -31.94 -5.99
C ILE A 414 4.15 -32.45 -6.99
N LYS A 415 4.82 -31.55 -7.70
CA LYS A 415 5.96 -31.85 -8.55
C LYS A 415 7.16 -31.03 -8.10
N ALA A 416 8.23 -31.67 -7.63
CA ALA A 416 9.41 -30.94 -7.20
C ALA A 416 10.75 -31.63 -7.43
N ASP A 417 11.81 -30.84 -7.63
CA ASP A 417 13.16 -31.40 -7.66
C ASP A 417 13.62 -31.77 -6.24
N HIS A 418 13.40 -30.85 -5.29
CA HIS A 418 13.65 -30.99 -3.87
C HIS A 418 12.38 -30.69 -3.07
N LEU A 419 11.89 -31.67 -2.30
CA LEU A 419 10.69 -31.54 -1.48
C LEU A 419 11.03 -31.75 0.00
N TYR A 420 10.70 -30.75 0.82
CA TYR A 420 10.87 -30.77 2.28
C TYR A 420 9.53 -30.59 2.98
N LEU A 421 9.12 -31.57 3.78
CA LEU A 421 7.87 -31.56 4.54
C LEU A 421 8.17 -31.73 6.03
N VAL A 422 7.93 -30.70 6.84
CA VAL A 422 8.32 -30.69 8.25
C VAL A 422 7.14 -30.32 9.15
N THR A 423 6.88 -31.15 10.15
CA THR A 423 5.97 -30.82 11.26
C THR A 423 6.50 -31.36 12.59
N ALA A 424 6.04 -30.86 13.73
CA ALA A 424 6.39 -31.50 15.02
C ALA A 424 5.31 -32.49 15.44
N ASN A 425 4.05 -32.05 15.42
CA ASN A 425 2.99 -32.74 16.16
C ASN A 425 1.84 -33.28 15.30
N ALA A 426 1.89 -33.08 13.98
CA ALA A 426 0.74 -33.36 13.12
C ALA A 426 1.06 -34.22 11.90
N LYS A 427 -0.01 -34.65 11.22
CA LYS A 427 0.05 -35.59 10.11
C LYS A 427 0.64 -34.94 8.87
N ILE A 428 1.41 -35.70 8.11
CA ILE A 428 1.81 -35.35 6.74
C ILE A 428 1.14 -36.36 5.79
N GLU A 429 0.40 -35.86 4.81
CA GLU A 429 -0.14 -36.69 3.73
C GLU A 429 -0.07 -36.09 2.35
N GLY A 430 0.05 -36.96 1.35
CA GLY A 430 0.08 -36.48 -0.02
C GLY A 430 0.44 -37.44 -1.14
N ILE A 431 0.48 -36.87 -2.33
CA ILE A 431 0.93 -37.47 -3.59
C ILE A 431 2.03 -36.57 -4.15
N TRP A 432 3.24 -37.12 -4.30
CA TRP A 432 4.45 -36.35 -4.62
C TRP A 432 5.22 -36.96 -5.79
N GLU A 433 5.39 -36.19 -6.86
CA GLU A 433 6.29 -36.47 -7.97
C GLU A 433 7.64 -35.78 -7.69
N ILE A 434 8.69 -36.57 -7.46
CA ILE A 434 10.00 -36.06 -7.04
C ILE A 434 11.09 -36.43 -8.04
N LYS A 435 12.04 -35.51 -8.25
CA LYS A 435 13.19 -35.72 -9.15
C LYS A 435 14.48 -36.10 -8.41
N HIS A 436 14.85 -35.37 -7.36
CA HIS A 436 16.15 -35.53 -6.70
C HIS A 436 16.04 -35.83 -5.21
N MET A 437 15.22 -35.10 -4.46
CA MET A 437 15.17 -35.20 -3.01
C MET A 437 13.74 -35.14 -2.45
N LEU A 438 13.47 -36.02 -1.49
CA LEU A 438 12.31 -35.96 -0.61
C LEU A 438 12.80 -36.11 0.84
N ASP A 439 12.58 -35.11 1.68
CA ASP A 439 12.81 -35.21 3.13
C ASP A 439 11.51 -34.90 3.88
N ILE A 440 11.00 -35.88 4.62
CA ILE A 440 9.78 -35.78 5.41
C ILE A 440 10.14 -36.04 6.88
N SER A 441 9.82 -35.10 7.77
CA SER A 441 10.09 -35.23 9.19
C SER A 441 8.90 -34.83 10.05
N THR A 442 8.57 -35.68 11.03
CA THR A 442 7.60 -35.40 12.10
C THR A 442 8.07 -35.98 13.43
N THR A 443 7.51 -35.56 14.57
CA THR A 443 7.84 -36.18 15.87
C THR A 443 6.74 -37.13 16.30
N ASN A 444 5.49 -36.66 16.33
CA ASN A 444 4.41 -37.32 17.07
C ASN A 444 3.25 -37.81 16.20
N SER A 445 3.32 -37.68 14.88
CA SER A 445 2.17 -37.97 14.01
C SER A 445 2.52 -38.74 12.75
N LYS A 446 1.50 -39.35 12.14
CA LYS A 446 1.69 -40.29 11.03
C LYS A 446 2.12 -39.59 9.73
N VAL A 447 2.88 -40.31 8.92
CA VAL A 447 3.19 -39.96 7.53
C VAL A 447 2.48 -40.97 6.63
N ASP A 448 1.66 -40.51 5.69
CA ASP A 448 0.95 -41.37 4.72
C ASP A 448 1.03 -40.75 3.32
N GLY A 449 1.67 -41.42 2.36
CA GLY A 449 1.66 -40.87 1.02
C GLY A 449 2.09 -41.81 -0.09
N TYR A 450 2.03 -41.25 -1.30
CA TYR A 450 2.30 -41.92 -2.56
C TYR A 450 3.38 -41.15 -3.31
N ILE A 451 4.47 -41.82 -3.63
CA ILE A 451 5.60 -41.24 -4.35
C ILE A 451 5.50 -41.61 -5.83
N LEU A 452 5.76 -40.64 -6.68
CA LEU A 452 6.02 -40.75 -8.10
C LEU A 452 7.44 -40.26 -8.38
N LEU A 453 8.06 -40.79 -9.42
CA LEU A 453 9.38 -40.38 -9.86
C LEU A 453 9.24 -39.60 -11.17
N SER A 454 9.70 -38.34 -11.20
CA SER A 454 9.64 -37.52 -12.42
C SER A 454 10.49 -38.11 -13.55
N ASP A 455 11.63 -38.70 -13.19
CA ASP A 455 12.51 -39.41 -14.11
C ASP A 455 12.96 -40.73 -13.47
N PRO A 456 12.40 -41.88 -13.90
CA PRO A 456 12.81 -43.21 -13.41
C PRO A 456 14.29 -43.55 -13.71
N MET A 457 14.96 -42.79 -14.57
CA MET A 457 16.39 -42.96 -14.87
C MET A 457 17.29 -42.12 -13.97
N ALA A 458 16.76 -41.05 -13.34
CA ALA A 458 17.53 -40.18 -12.45
C ALA A 458 17.56 -40.71 -11.01
N ARG A 459 18.69 -40.50 -10.32
CA ARG A 459 18.82 -40.83 -8.90
C ARG A 459 17.94 -39.92 -8.05
N ALA A 460 17.16 -40.54 -7.16
CA ALA A 460 16.33 -39.87 -6.17
C ALA A 460 16.67 -40.36 -4.77
N ASN A 461 16.77 -39.44 -3.82
CA ASN A 461 17.01 -39.72 -2.40
C ASN A 461 15.77 -39.35 -1.58
N MET A 462 15.19 -40.34 -0.90
CA MET A 462 13.96 -40.22 -0.13
C MET A 462 14.25 -40.58 1.34
N ARG A 463 13.95 -39.66 2.24
CA ARG A 463 14.18 -39.79 3.68
C ARG A 463 12.92 -39.43 4.45
N ILE A 464 12.44 -40.34 5.28
CA ILE A 464 11.20 -40.20 6.01
C ILE A 464 11.43 -40.56 7.47
N ARG A 465 11.12 -39.63 8.38
CA ARG A 465 11.44 -39.75 9.79
C ARG A 465 10.26 -39.40 10.67
N THR A 466 10.06 -40.23 11.68
CA THR A 466 9.19 -39.93 12.82
C THR A 466 9.79 -40.42 14.12
N THR A 467 9.32 -39.94 15.27
CA THR A 467 9.76 -40.49 16.56
C THR A 467 8.73 -41.50 17.07
N ASN A 468 7.46 -41.11 17.09
CA ASN A 468 6.43 -41.83 17.82
C ASN A 468 5.30 -42.39 16.96
N ALA A 469 5.30 -42.16 15.64
CA ALA A 469 4.13 -42.47 14.82
C ALA A 469 4.43 -43.33 13.59
N ARG A 470 3.37 -43.81 12.95
CA ARG A 470 3.44 -44.75 11.83
C ARG A 470 3.90 -44.04 10.55
N ILE A 471 4.77 -44.70 9.79
CA ILE A 471 5.10 -44.33 8.41
C ILE A 471 4.38 -45.31 7.48
N LYS A 472 3.57 -44.81 6.55
CA LYS A 472 2.95 -45.59 5.48
C LYS A 472 3.30 -44.98 4.12
N MET A 473 4.00 -45.73 3.28
CA MET A 473 4.49 -45.22 2.01
C MET A 473 4.15 -46.16 0.86
N ARG A 474 3.75 -45.56 -0.26
CA ARG A 474 3.51 -46.26 -1.52
C ARG A 474 4.52 -45.78 -2.57
N LEU A 475 5.24 -46.71 -3.18
CA LEU A 475 6.27 -46.44 -4.19
C LEU A 475 5.92 -47.14 -5.52
N PRO A 476 6.26 -46.56 -6.68
CA PRO A 476 5.83 -47.08 -7.97
C PRO A 476 6.71 -48.27 -8.37
N ALA A 477 6.15 -49.48 -8.35
CA ALA A 477 6.90 -50.73 -8.52
C ALA A 477 7.60 -50.84 -9.87
N ASN A 478 7.06 -50.20 -10.90
CA ASN A 478 7.55 -50.24 -12.27
C ASN A 478 8.69 -49.24 -12.58
N SER A 479 8.85 -48.21 -11.74
CA SER A 479 9.81 -47.12 -11.99
C SER A 479 10.84 -46.98 -10.87
N PHE A 480 10.58 -47.53 -9.68
CA PHE A 480 11.58 -47.59 -8.62
C PHE A 480 12.58 -48.74 -8.88
N SER A 481 13.84 -48.41 -9.12
CA SER A 481 15.00 -49.32 -9.02
C SER A 481 16.01 -48.77 -8.01
N GLY A 482 16.17 -49.40 -6.85
CA GLY A 482 16.88 -48.75 -5.75
C GLY A 482 17.00 -49.53 -4.46
N GLY A 483 17.79 -49.00 -3.53
CA GLY A 483 17.91 -49.50 -2.17
C GLY A 483 16.81 -48.96 -1.26
N PHE A 484 16.35 -49.79 -0.32
CA PHE A 484 15.47 -49.37 0.76
C PHE A 484 16.06 -49.75 2.14
N ASP A 485 15.87 -48.88 3.12
CA ASP A 485 16.23 -49.07 4.53
C ASP A 485 15.07 -48.58 5.43
N ALA A 486 14.45 -49.50 6.15
CA ALA A 486 13.32 -49.24 7.04
C ALA A 486 13.62 -49.73 8.46
N ARG A 487 13.79 -48.79 9.40
CA ARG A 487 14.22 -49.08 10.78
C ARG A 487 13.24 -48.57 11.84
N THR A 488 12.86 -49.45 12.76
CA THR A 488 12.05 -49.12 13.93
C THR A 488 12.60 -49.79 15.19
N SER A 489 12.36 -49.22 16.39
CA SER A 489 12.87 -49.83 17.64
C SER A 489 11.86 -50.77 18.29
N ASN A 490 10.56 -50.47 18.20
CA ASN A 490 9.54 -51.13 19.06
C ASN A 490 8.38 -51.82 18.30
N ARG A 491 8.26 -51.62 16.99
CA ARG A 491 7.10 -52.10 16.19
C ARG A 491 7.58 -52.74 14.89
N PRO A 492 6.73 -53.45 14.13
CA PRO A 492 7.19 -54.08 12.91
C PRO A 492 7.49 -53.07 11.79
N ALA A 493 8.48 -53.39 10.95
CA ALA A 493 8.66 -52.80 9.63
C ALA A 493 8.22 -53.82 8.56
N THR A 494 7.40 -53.39 7.60
CA THR A 494 6.92 -54.21 6.48
C THR A 494 7.32 -53.59 5.15
N VAL A 495 7.72 -54.43 4.20
CA VAL A 495 8.06 -54.05 2.82
C VAL A 495 7.49 -55.13 1.90
N GLU A 496 6.51 -54.78 1.07
CA GLU A 496 5.81 -55.75 0.23
C GLU A 496 5.26 -55.15 -1.07
N TYR A 497 4.86 -56.01 -2.00
CA TYR A 497 4.01 -55.62 -3.12
C TYR A 497 2.55 -55.61 -2.71
N ARG A 498 1.81 -54.57 -3.11
CA ARG A 498 0.39 -54.45 -2.80
C ARG A 498 -0.48 -55.44 -3.57
N ASP A 499 -0.18 -55.69 -4.84
CA ASP A 499 -0.94 -56.63 -5.67
C ASP A 499 -0.03 -57.59 -6.44
N LYS A 500 0.06 -58.82 -5.92
CA LYS A 500 0.82 -59.91 -6.53
C LYS A 500 0.12 -60.52 -7.75
N LYS A 501 -1.11 -60.10 -8.09
CA LYS A 501 -1.90 -60.65 -9.20
C LYS A 501 -1.74 -59.89 -10.52
N THR A 502 -0.88 -58.88 -10.57
CA THR A 502 -0.65 -58.10 -11.78
C THR A 502 0.06 -58.96 -12.85
N ALA A 503 -0.45 -58.93 -14.09
CA ALA A 503 0.08 -59.71 -15.22
C ALA A 503 1.46 -59.21 -15.73
N VAL A 504 2.01 -58.16 -15.11
CA VAL A 504 3.29 -57.56 -15.47
C VAL A 504 4.37 -58.18 -14.59
N SER A 505 5.47 -58.65 -15.20
CA SER A 505 6.65 -59.13 -14.47
C SER A 505 7.24 -57.99 -13.62
N LEU A 506 6.96 -57.99 -12.31
CA LEU A 506 7.55 -57.04 -11.38
C LEU A 506 9.05 -57.33 -11.19
N PRO A 507 9.89 -56.31 -10.95
CA PRO A 507 11.29 -56.52 -10.59
C PRO A 507 11.43 -57.43 -9.35
N PRO A 508 12.54 -58.14 -9.14
CA PRO A 508 12.71 -58.92 -7.91
C PRO A 508 12.87 -57.99 -6.70
N LEU A 509 12.15 -58.30 -5.60
CA LEU A 509 12.34 -57.71 -4.28
C LEU A 509 13.31 -58.58 -3.48
N GLN A 510 14.50 -58.07 -3.18
CA GLN A 510 15.56 -58.81 -2.49
C GLN A 510 15.87 -58.17 -1.14
N PHE A 511 15.87 -58.98 -0.07
CA PHE A 511 16.22 -58.52 1.26
C PHE A 511 17.66 -58.88 1.61
N VAL A 512 18.40 -57.89 2.10
CA VAL A 512 19.68 -58.05 2.79
C VAL A 512 19.45 -58.31 4.28
N VAL A 513 18.49 -57.57 4.86
CA VAL A 513 18.01 -57.78 6.23
C VAL A 513 16.49 -57.85 6.21
N ASN A 514 15.93 -58.89 6.83
CA ASN A 514 14.48 -59.15 6.85
C ASN A 514 13.95 -59.39 8.28
N ASP A 515 14.45 -58.64 9.25
CA ASP A 515 14.05 -58.79 10.65
C ASP A 515 12.72 -58.11 10.94
N ARG A 516 12.11 -58.42 12.09
CA ARG A 516 10.82 -57.82 12.50
C ARG A 516 10.89 -56.30 12.54
N HIS A 517 11.99 -55.74 13.04
CA HIS A 517 12.16 -54.31 13.31
C HIS A 517 13.05 -53.58 12.30
N TYR A 518 13.70 -54.32 11.40
CA TYR A 518 14.63 -53.78 10.44
C TYR A 518 14.51 -54.49 9.10
N LYS A 519 14.17 -53.74 8.06
CA LYS A 519 14.15 -54.21 6.67
C LYS A 519 15.16 -53.41 5.88
N ARG A 520 16.07 -54.09 5.19
CA ARG A 520 17.00 -53.49 4.24
C ARG A 520 17.10 -54.36 3.00
N GLY A 521 17.12 -53.77 1.83
CA GLY A 521 17.17 -54.54 0.59
C GLY A 521 17.19 -53.66 -0.65
N PHE A 522 16.90 -54.29 -1.78
CA PHE A 522 16.87 -53.66 -3.10
C PHE A 522 15.62 -54.10 -3.87
N LEU A 523 15.10 -53.20 -4.69
CA LEU A 523 14.14 -53.50 -5.74
C LEU A 523 14.84 -53.43 -7.09
N GLY A 524 14.77 -54.50 -7.88
CA GLY A 524 15.46 -54.59 -9.17
C GLY A 524 16.91 -55.06 -9.07
N ASN A 525 17.68 -54.84 -10.13
CA ASN A 525 19.09 -55.26 -10.19
C ASN A 525 19.96 -54.25 -9.43
N VAL A 526 20.79 -54.72 -8.50
CA VAL A 526 21.72 -53.90 -7.71
C VAL A 526 22.65 -53.05 -8.60
N ALA A 527 23.09 -53.60 -9.74
CA ALA A 527 23.93 -52.87 -10.70
C ALA A 527 23.20 -51.69 -11.38
N GLN A 528 21.87 -51.66 -11.30
CA GLN A 528 20.98 -50.62 -11.83
C GLN A 528 20.26 -49.87 -10.70
N SER A 529 20.73 -49.98 -9.45
CA SER A 529 20.17 -49.27 -8.30
C SER A 529 20.41 -47.77 -8.47
N ARG A 530 19.31 -47.01 -8.58
CA ARG A 530 19.33 -45.56 -8.84
C ARG A 530 18.75 -44.78 -7.69
N HIS A 531 17.73 -45.31 -7.02
CA HIS A 531 17.06 -44.59 -5.94
C HIS A 531 17.49 -45.10 -4.57
N GLU A 532 17.32 -44.25 -3.57
CA GLU A 532 17.57 -44.56 -2.18
C GLU A 532 16.36 -44.14 -1.38
N PHE A 533 15.78 -45.07 -0.62
CA PHE A 533 14.65 -44.83 0.24
C PHE A 533 15.01 -45.21 1.68
N SER A 534 14.89 -44.26 2.61
CA SER A 534 15.12 -44.48 4.04
C SER A 534 13.90 -44.05 4.84
N ALA A 535 13.36 -44.95 5.66
CA ALA A 535 12.30 -44.68 6.62
C ALA A 535 12.75 -45.07 8.03
N SER A 536 12.54 -44.19 9.01
CA SER A 536 12.90 -44.49 10.40
C SER A 536 11.89 -43.97 11.42
N THR A 537 11.67 -44.77 12.46
CA THR A 537 10.84 -44.41 13.63
C THR A 537 11.38 -45.00 14.91
N SER A 538 11.16 -44.38 16.07
CA SER A 538 11.57 -44.99 17.35
C SER A 538 10.52 -45.97 17.83
N ASN A 539 9.24 -45.56 17.84
CA ASN A 539 8.22 -46.24 18.64
C ASN A 539 7.03 -46.80 17.85
N SER A 540 7.06 -46.76 16.52
CA SER A 540 5.89 -47.07 15.67
C SER A 540 6.19 -47.95 14.46
N ALA A 541 5.15 -48.42 13.77
CA ALA A 541 5.30 -49.29 12.61
C ALA A 541 5.74 -48.52 11.35
N ILE A 542 6.43 -49.20 10.45
CA ILE A 542 6.74 -48.72 9.11
C ILE A 542 6.12 -49.69 8.11
N ASP A 543 5.38 -49.18 7.14
CA ASP A 543 4.84 -49.98 6.03
C ASP A 543 5.19 -49.35 4.69
N ILE A 544 5.86 -50.14 3.85
CA ILE A 544 6.31 -49.76 2.52
C ILE A 544 5.63 -50.70 1.52
N GLU A 545 4.76 -50.14 0.70
CA GLU A 545 4.02 -50.86 -0.35
C GLU A 545 4.59 -50.45 -1.72
N PHE A 546 5.07 -51.41 -2.51
CA PHE A 546 5.32 -51.22 -3.93
C PHE A 546 4.02 -51.50 -4.69
N VAL A 547 3.57 -50.50 -5.47
CA VAL A 547 2.23 -50.47 -6.11
C VAL A 547 2.30 -50.35 -7.62
#